data_AF-A0A1S8D2D7-F1
#
_entry.id   AF-A0A1S8D2D7-F1
#
_cell.length_a   1.000
_cell.length_b   1.000
_cell.length_c   1.000
_cell.angle_alpha   90.00
_cell.angle_beta   90.00
_cell.angle_gamma   90.00
#
_symmetry.space_group_name_H-M   'P 1'
#
loop_
_entity.id
_entity.type
_entity.pdbx_description
1 polymer ?
#
loop_
_entity_poly.entity_id
_entity_poly.type
_entity_poly.pdbx_seq_one_letter_code
_entity_poly.pdbx_strand_id
1 'polypeptide(L)'
;MLGEDVTGEANAPYFNGLLDNIRNHINAVGKEHVRIAVVDHSAGVDMLKLAITDKAIAGKLDALRADGVRFLICANTLNARHISLGQLHGAKPEDVVPSGVAEIATLEQVGYVYIHP
;
A
#
# COMPACT_ATOMS: atom_id res chain seq x y z
N MET A 1 -12.44 26.00 0.99
CA MET A 1 -12.68 24.68 0.39
C MET A 1 -11.61 24.46 -0.67
N LEU A 2 -10.45 23.94 -0.28
CA LEU A 2 -9.44 23.47 -1.23
C LEU A 2 -9.85 22.04 -1.59
N GLY A 3 -10.00 21.75 -2.87
CA GLY A 3 -10.35 20.41 -3.34
C GLY A 3 -9.27 19.44 -2.92
N GLU A 4 -9.60 18.51 -2.03
CA GLU A 4 -8.76 17.36 -1.77
C GLU A 4 -8.65 16.57 -3.07
N ASP A 5 -7.43 16.21 -3.45
CA ASP A 5 -7.18 15.28 -4.54
C ASP A 5 -7.76 13.92 -4.16
N VAL A 6 -9.00 13.68 -4.58
CA VAL A 6 -9.75 12.45 -4.33
C VAL A 6 -9.29 11.30 -5.22
N THR A 7 -8.44 11.54 -6.23
CA THR A 7 -7.94 10.52 -7.15
C THR A 7 -6.56 10.00 -6.77
N GLY A 8 -5.79 10.79 -6.00
CA GLY A 8 -4.43 10.45 -5.57
C GLY A 8 -3.36 10.78 -6.61
N GLU A 9 -3.74 11.45 -7.70
CA GLU A 9 -2.86 11.80 -8.81
C GLU A 9 -1.70 12.71 -8.37
N ALA A 10 -1.95 13.65 -7.46
CA ALA A 10 -0.92 14.53 -6.91
C ALA A 10 0.14 13.77 -6.09
N ASN A 11 -0.22 12.58 -5.59
CA ASN A 11 0.66 11.72 -4.81
C ASN A 11 1.41 10.68 -5.67
N ALA A 12 1.17 10.64 -6.99
CA ALA A 12 1.80 9.66 -7.89
C ALA A 12 3.34 9.63 -7.83
N PRO A 13 4.08 10.76 -7.72
CA PRO A 13 5.53 10.73 -7.56
C PRO A 13 5.97 10.05 -6.25
N TYR A 14 5.26 10.32 -5.15
CA TYR A 14 5.52 9.68 -3.86
C TYR A 14 5.28 8.16 -3.93
N PHE A 15 4.15 7.73 -4.51
CA PHE A 15 3.86 6.30 -4.67
C PHE A 15 4.88 5.59 -5.56
N ASN A 16 5.34 6.23 -6.64
CA ASN A 16 6.40 5.67 -7.46
C ASN A 16 7.70 5.49 -6.66
N GLY A 17 8.11 6.51 -5.90
CA GLY A 17 9.29 6.42 -5.04
C GLY A 17 9.17 5.32 -3.98
N LEU A 18 8.00 5.17 -3.36
CA LEU A 18 7.73 4.11 -2.39
C LEU A 18 7.86 2.71 -3.00
N LEU A 19 7.23 2.47 -4.16
CA LEU A 19 7.29 1.17 -4.85
C LEU A 19 8.73 0.85 -5.31
N ASP A 20 9.46 1.86 -5.79
CA ASP A 20 10.85 1.72 -6.20
C ASP A 20 11.76 1.43 -4.99
N ASN A 21 11.51 2.07 -3.85
CA ASN A 21 12.23 1.78 -2.60
C ASN A 21 12.02 0.33 -2.12
N ILE A 22 10.78 -0.18 -2.18
CA ILE A 22 10.49 -1.58 -1.84
C ILE A 22 11.26 -2.52 -2.78
N ARG A 23 11.21 -2.26 -4.10
CA ARG A 23 11.94 -3.06 -5.08
C ARG A 23 13.44 -3.05 -4.85
N ASN A 24 14.00 -1.88 -4.53
CA ASN A 24 15.42 -1.73 -4.20
C ASN A 24 15.79 -2.51 -2.92
N HIS A 25 14.94 -2.48 -1.90
CA HIS A 25 15.15 -3.26 -0.67
C HIS A 25 15.18 -4.76 -0.95
N ILE A 26 14.21 -5.27 -1.73
CA ILE A 26 14.17 -6.69 -2.16
C ILE A 26 15.43 -7.06 -2.95
N ASN A 27 15.86 -6.20 -3.88
CA ASN A 27 17.06 -6.47 -4.70
C ASN A 27 18.34 -6.48 -3.86
N ALA A 28 18.43 -5.63 -2.84
CA ALA A 28 19.63 -5.51 -2.00
C ALA A 28 19.77 -6.67 -0.99
N VAL A 29 18.65 -7.12 -0.40
CA VAL A 29 18.65 -8.13 0.65
C VAL A 29 18.37 -9.54 0.10
N GLY A 30 17.66 -9.63 -1.02
CA GLY A 30 17.20 -10.88 -1.63
C GLY A 30 15.79 -11.26 -1.15
N LYS A 31 14.92 -11.64 -2.10
CA LYS A 31 13.48 -11.92 -1.83
C LYS A 31 13.22 -12.99 -0.75
N GLU A 32 14.13 -13.96 -0.58
CA GLU A 32 13.99 -15.03 0.43
C GLU A 32 14.37 -14.57 1.84
N HIS A 33 14.99 -13.40 1.96
CA HIS A 33 15.50 -12.84 3.21
C HIS A 33 14.70 -11.63 3.71
N VAL A 34 13.62 -11.25 3.01
CA VAL A 34 12.77 -10.12 3.39
C VAL A 34 11.31 -10.55 3.52
N ARG A 35 10.63 -9.94 4.48
CA ARG A 35 9.19 -10.05 4.64
C ARG A 35 8.61 -8.64 4.74
N ILE A 36 7.91 -8.21 3.69
CA ILE A 36 7.45 -6.82 3.57
C ILE A 36 5.92 -6.79 3.65
N ALA A 37 5.41 -5.89 4.49
CA ALA A 37 4.00 -5.53 4.55
C ALA A 37 3.89 -4.01 4.41
N VAL A 38 3.13 -3.56 3.42
CA VAL A 38 2.75 -2.17 3.21
C VAL A 38 1.38 -1.98 3.83
N VAL A 39 1.22 -1.02 4.73
CA VAL A 39 -0.07 -0.77 5.40
C VAL A 39 -0.66 0.54 4.87
N ASP A 40 -1.65 0.41 3.99
CA ASP A 40 -2.35 1.50 3.32
C ASP A 40 -3.47 2.05 4.22
N HIS A 41 -3.21 3.20 4.83
CA HIS A 41 -4.20 3.96 5.60
C HIS A 41 -4.18 5.44 5.20
N SER A 42 -5.28 6.16 5.47
CA SER A 42 -5.46 7.56 5.05
C SER A 42 -5.26 7.73 3.52
N ALA A 43 -4.40 8.66 3.10
CA ALA A 43 -4.04 8.91 1.70
C ALA A 43 -3.28 7.74 1.04
N GLY A 44 -2.70 6.80 1.82
CA GLY A 44 -1.99 5.64 1.26
C GLY A 44 -2.87 4.75 0.39
N VAL A 45 -4.17 4.65 0.72
CA VAL A 45 -5.17 3.88 -0.06
C VAL A 45 -5.30 4.41 -1.50
N ASP A 46 -4.95 5.68 -1.73
CA ASP A 46 -5.05 6.27 -3.06
C ASP A 46 -4.05 5.66 -4.05
N MET A 47 -2.96 5.03 -3.58
CA MET A 47 -2.06 4.27 -4.45
C MET A 47 -2.80 3.13 -5.17
N LEU A 48 -3.59 2.35 -4.42
CA LEU A 48 -4.36 1.24 -4.96
C LEU A 48 -5.52 1.73 -5.84
N LYS A 49 -6.08 2.89 -5.53
CA LYS A 49 -7.13 3.53 -6.34
C LYS A 49 -6.58 4.05 -7.67
N LEU A 50 -5.45 4.76 -7.63
CA LEU A 50 -4.77 5.31 -8.81
C LEU A 50 -4.34 4.20 -9.77
N ALA A 51 -3.92 3.05 -9.25
CA ALA A 51 -3.55 1.88 -10.04
C ALA A 51 -4.70 1.30 -10.90
N ILE A 52 -5.97 1.64 -10.65
CA ILE A 52 -7.08 1.27 -11.55
C ILE A 52 -6.93 1.92 -12.93
N THR A 53 -6.38 3.15 -12.98
CA THR A 53 -6.22 3.93 -14.21
C THR A 53 -4.76 4.06 -14.65
N ASP A 54 -3.81 4.00 -13.72
CA ASP A 54 -2.37 4.05 -14.00
C ASP A 54 -1.77 2.64 -14.12
N LYS A 55 -1.55 2.22 -15.37
CA LYS A 55 -0.97 0.89 -15.68
C LYS A 55 0.48 0.73 -15.20
N ALA A 56 1.24 1.80 -15.06
CA ALA A 56 2.61 1.72 -14.59
C ALA A 56 2.65 1.42 -13.08
N ILE A 57 1.83 2.12 -12.30
CA ILE A 57 1.67 1.82 -10.87
C ILE A 57 1.06 0.43 -10.66
N ALA A 58 0.03 0.05 -11.44
CA ALA A 58 -0.55 -1.28 -11.40
C ALA A 58 0.50 -2.39 -11.63
N GLY A 59 1.32 -2.24 -12.68
CA GLY A 59 2.37 -3.19 -13.00
C GLY A 59 3.42 -3.33 -11.88
N LYS A 60 3.80 -2.22 -11.23
CA LYS A 60 4.71 -2.23 -10.08
C LYS A 60 4.09 -2.95 -8.87
N LEU A 61 2.83 -2.65 -8.54
CA LEU A 61 2.11 -3.33 -7.45
C LEU A 61 2.04 -4.84 -7.68
N ASP A 62 1.66 -5.26 -8.89
CA ASP A 62 1.50 -6.68 -9.21
C ASP A 62 2.85 -7.42 -9.20
N ALA A 63 3.92 -6.78 -9.67
CA ALA A 63 5.27 -7.33 -9.56
C ALA A 63 5.69 -7.51 -8.10
N LEU A 64 5.46 -6.51 -7.23
CA LEU A 64 5.79 -6.61 -5.81
C LEU A 64 4.94 -7.67 -5.09
N ARG A 65 3.65 -7.80 -5.43
CA ARG A 65 2.82 -8.91 -4.92
C ARG A 65 3.36 -10.27 -5.35
N ALA A 66 3.82 -10.41 -6.59
CA ALA A 66 4.45 -11.63 -7.08
C ALA A 66 5.77 -11.95 -6.34
N ASP A 67 6.48 -10.94 -5.85
CA ASP A 67 7.65 -11.08 -4.97
C ASP A 67 7.29 -11.37 -3.50
N GLY A 68 6.00 -11.46 -3.15
CA GLY A 68 5.52 -11.77 -1.81
C GLY A 68 5.27 -10.56 -0.90
N VAL A 69 5.33 -9.33 -1.43
CA VAL A 69 4.94 -8.13 -0.68
C VAL A 69 3.44 -8.15 -0.41
N ARG A 70 3.05 -7.91 0.84
CA ARG A 70 1.64 -7.81 1.24
C ARG A 70 1.21 -6.35 1.30
N PHE A 71 0.06 -6.02 0.74
CA PHE A 71 -0.56 -4.69 0.84
C PHE A 71 -1.80 -4.83 1.72
N LEU A 72 -1.76 -4.23 2.91
CA LEU A 72 -2.78 -4.34 3.94
C LEU A 72 -3.58 -3.04 3.99
N ILE A 73 -4.90 -3.13 4.02
CA ILE A 73 -5.80 -1.99 3.81
C ILE A 73 -6.57 -1.71 5.10
N CYS A 74 -6.50 -0.46 5.58
CA CYS A 74 -7.17 -0.05 6.80
C CYS A 74 -8.69 0.05 6.63
N ALA A 75 -9.45 -0.80 7.34
CA ALA A 75 -10.92 -0.79 7.32
C ALA A 75 -11.51 0.56 7.75
N ASN A 76 -10.94 1.20 8.78
CA ASN A 76 -11.37 2.53 9.21
C ASN A 76 -11.22 3.57 8.09
N THR A 77 -10.17 3.48 7.28
CA THR A 77 -9.97 4.37 6.13
C THR A 77 -11.00 4.11 5.04
N LEU A 78 -11.28 2.84 4.72
CA LEU A 78 -12.33 2.48 3.74
C LEU A 78 -13.69 3.04 4.17
N ASN A 79 -14.05 2.84 5.44
CA ASN A 79 -15.32 3.30 6.01
C ASN A 79 -15.42 4.83 6.01
N ALA A 80 -14.38 5.52 6.49
CA ALA A 80 -14.38 6.98 6.61
C ALA A 80 -14.40 7.70 5.25
N ARG A 81 -13.81 7.09 4.23
CA ARG A 81 -13.71 7.66 2.87
C ARG A 81 -14.76 7.09 1.90
N HIS A 82 -15.65 6.22 2.38
CA HIS A 82 -16.67 5.54 1.57
C HIS A 82 -16.10 4.81 0.35
N ILE A 83 -14.97 4.13 0.53
CA ILE A 83 -14.28 3.38 -0.54
C ILE A 83 -14.69 1.91 -0.44
N SER A 84 -15.26 1.39 -1.53
CA SER A 84 -15.49 -0.04 -1.68
C SER A 84 -14.24 -0.74 -2.19
N LEU A 85 -14.07 -2.01 -1.80
CA LEU A 85 -12.88 -2.78 -2.15
C LEU A 85 -12.67 -2.93 -3.66
N GLY A 86 -13.76 -3.01 -4.44
CA GLY A 86 -13.70 -3.10 -5.90
C GLY A 86 -13.16 -1.85 -6.60
N GLN A 87 -12.98 -0.74 -5.87
CA GLN A 87 -12.35 0.47 -6.38
C GLN A 87 -10.82 0.47 -6.19
N LEU A 88 -10.25 -0.61 -5.65
CA LEU A 88 -8.83 -0.73 -5.33
C LEU A 88 -8.19 -1.85 -6.16
N HIS A 89 -7.09 -1.55 -6.84
CA HIS A 89 -6.42 -2.47 -7.76
C HIS A 89 -5.91 -3.71 -7.02
N GLY A 90 -6.44 -4.87 -7.41
CA GLY A 90 -6.00 -6.18 -6.91
C GLY A 90 -6.28 -6.41 -5.42
N ALA A 91 -7.11 -5.58 -4.78
CA ALA A 91 -7.46 -5.72 -3.37
C ALA A 91 -8.45 -6.86 -3.15
N LYS A 92 -8.23 -7.63 -2.07
CA LYS A 92 -9.06 -8.77 -1.70
C LYS A 92 -9.52 -8.67 -0.24
N PRO A 93 -10.62 -9.34 0.17
CA PRO A 93 -11.13 -9.23 1.53
C PRO A 93 -10.08 -9.59 2.59
N GLU A 94 -9.19 -10.54 2.31
CA GLU A 94 -8.08 -10.94 3.16
C GLU A 94 -6.98 -9.87 3.35
N ASP A 95 -6.94 -8.85 2.51
CA ASP A 95 -6.00 -7.73 2.64
C ASP A 95 -6.48 -6.69 3.66
N VAL A 96 -7.75 -6.75 4.09
CA VAL A 96 -8.34 -5.72 4.96
C VAL A 96 -8.04 -6.01 6.44
N VAL A 97 -7.45 -5.02 7.11
CA VAL A 97 -7.15 -5.06 8.55
C VAL A 97 -8.04 -4.07 9.31
N PRO A 98 -8.40 -4.34 10.59
CA PRO A 98 -9.32 -3.48 11.34
C PRO A 98 -8.85 -2.02 11.46
N SER A 99 -7.54 -1.81 11.61
CA SER A 99 -6.94 -0.48 11.74
C SER A 99 -5.49 -0.50 11.26
N GLY A 100 -5.10 0.42 10.37
CA GLY A 100 -3.75 0.49 9.83
C GLY A 100 -2.70 0.79 10.90
N VAL A 101 -2.95 1.75 11.80
CA VAL A 101 -1.99 2.10 12.86
C VAL A 101 -1.83 0.94 13.86
N ALA A 102 -2.93 0.25 14.19
CA ALA A 102 -2.86 -0.92 15.08
C ALA A 102 -2.15 -2.11 14.41
N GLU A 103 -2.34 -2.29 13.11
CA GLU A 103 -1.63 -3.32 12.33
C GLU A 103 -0.12 -3.04 12.30
N ILE A 104 0.29 -1.78 12.08
CA ILE A 104 1.71 -1.39 12.14
C ILE A 104 2.30 -1.77 13.51
N ALA A 105 1.65 -1.38 14.61
CA ALA A 105 2.12 -1.72 15.95
C ALA A 105 2.19 -3.23 16.19
N THR A 106 1.22 -3.99 15.67
CA THR A 106 1.21 -5.47 15.75
C THR A 106 2.37 -6.08 14.98
N LEU A 107 2.65 -5.58 13.77
CA LEU A 107 3.77 -6.03 12.95
C LEU A 107 5.11 -5.74 13.64
N GLU A 108 5.28 -4.54 14.19
CA GLU A 108 6.49 -4.18 14.94
C GLU A 108 6.71 -5.11 16.15
N GLN A 109 5.65 -5.45 16.89
CA GLN A 109 5.73 -6.38 18.02
C GLN A 109 6.17 -7.80 17.62
N VAL A 110 5.90 -8.24 16.39
CA VAL A 110 6.35 -9.53 15.87
C VAL A 110 7.67 -9.44 15.09
N GLY A 111 8.39 -8.33 15.22
CA GLY A 111 9.77 -8.18 14.73
C GLY A 111 9.90 -7.47 13.38
N TYR A 112 8.84 -6.84 12.87
CA TYR A 112 8.99 -5.94 11.72
C TYR A 112 9.67 -4.63 12.13
N VAL A 113 10.36 -4.02 11.18
CA VAL A 113 10.88 -2.66 11.31
C VAL A 113 9.96 -1.71 10.55
N TYR A 114 9.52 -0.65 11.21
CA TYR A 114 8.73 0.40 10.57
C TYR A 114 9.58 1.32 9.71
N ILE A 115 9.12 1.58 8.48
CA ILE A 115 9.75 2.50 7.52
C ILE A 115 8.65 3.36 6.89
N HIS A 116 8.83 4.68 6.94
CA HIS A 116 7.98 5.68 6.27
C HIS A 116 8.87 6.60 5.43
N PRO A 117 8.95 6.38 4.10
CA PRO A 117 9.80 7.15 3.20
C PRO A 117 9.45 8.63 3.08
#